data_AF-A0A850PUF1-F1
#
_entry.id   AF-A0A850PUF1-F1
#
_cell.length_a   1.000
_cell.length_b   1.000
_cell.length_c   1.000
_cell.angle_alpha   90.00
_cell.angle_beta   90.00
_cell.angle_gamma   90.00
#
_symmetry.space_group_name_H-M   'P 1'
#
loop_
_entity.id
_entity.type
_entity.pdbx_description
1 polymer ?
#
loop_
_entity_poly.entity_id
_entity_poly.type
_entity_poly.pdbx_seq_one_letter_code
_entity_poly.pdbx_strand_id
1 'polypeptide(L)'
;MTVALRRSWAKDLDAGTLYELLKLRVEVFVVEQATPYPELDGRDLLAETRHFWLESPEGVVISTLRLMEEHPAGQKAFRIGRVCTKRSDRGHGHTARLLQAALAEVGDYPCHINAQTYLEEMYGRQGFVRDGDEFLDDGIPHVPMVKP
;
A
#
# COMPACT_ATOMS: atom_id res chain seq x y z
N MET A 1 19.86 9.01 -13.19
CA MET A 1 18.71 8.22 -13.68
C MET A 1 17.67 8.20 -12.57
N THR A 2 16.40 8.41 -12.88
CA THR A 2 15.36 8.70 -11.87
C THR A 2 14.55 7.45 -11.53
N VAL A 3 14.17 7.30 -10.26
CA VAL A 3 13.21 6.27 -9.82
C VAL A 3 11.90 6.43 -10.59
N ALA A 4 11.48 5.40 -11.31
CA ALA A 4 10.27 5.43 -12.13
C ALA A 4 9.04 5.05 -11.30
N LEU A 5 7.91 5.76 -11.49
CA LEU A 5 6.62 5.40 -10.93
C LEU A 5 5.85 4.57 -11.96
N ARG A 6 5.34 3.43 -11.51
CA ARG A 6 4.56 2.50 -12.31
C ARG A 6 3.26 2.15 -11.61
N ARG A 7 2.27 1.76 -12.40
CA ARG A 7 1.02 1.19 -11.90
C ARG A 7 0.36 0.31 -12.95
N SER A 8 -0.31 -0.75 -12.50
CA SER A 8 -1.09 -1.64 -13.35
C SER A 8 -2.34 -2.14 -12.63
N TRP A 9 -3.39 -2.44 -13.41
CA TRP A 9 -4.49 -3.25 -12.93
C TRP A 9 -4.00 -4.69 -12.74
N ALA A 10 -4.53 -5.39 -11.73
CA ALA A 10 -4.13 -6.75 -11.43
C ALA A 10 -4.27 -7.69 -12.65
N LYS A 11 -5.33 -7.51 -13.46
CA LYS A 11 -5.57 -8.29 -14.68
C LYS A 11 -4.51 -8.10 -15.77
N ASP A 12 -3.81 -6.97 -15.77
CA ASP A 12 -2.83 -6.57 -16.79
C ASP A 12 -1.39 -6.65 -16.24
N LEU A 13 -1.22 -7.08 -14.99
CA LEU A 13 0.08 -7.20 -14.34
C LEU A 13 0.74 -8.52 -14.75
N ASP A 14 1.96 -8.45 -15.28
CA ASP A 14 2.70 -9.66 -15.63
C ASP A 14 3.19 -10.40 -14.38
N ALA A 15 3.41 -11.70 -14.53
CA ALA A 15 3.81 -12.57 -13.42
C ALA A 15 5.17 -12.20 -12.81
N GLY A 16 6.11 -11.67 -13.62
CA GLY A 16 7.44 -11.27 -13.16
C GLY A 16 7.35 -10.06 -12.23
N THR A 17 6.62 -9.02 -12.65
CA THR A 17 6.37 -7.85 -11.82
C THR A 17 5.62 -8.23 -10.55
N LEU A 18 4.54 -9.02 -10.66
CA LEU A 18 3.80 -9.48 -9.49
C LEU A 18 4.72 -10.19 -8.48
N TYR A 19 5.60 -11.08 -8.95
CA TYR A 19 6.55 -11.79 -8.10
C TYR A 19 7.45 -10.83 -7.31
N GLU A 20 8.00 -9.80 -7.94
CA GLU A 20 8.84 -8.81 -7.26
C GLU A 20 8.06 -7.98 -6.23
N LEU A 21 6.80 -7.62 -6.50
CA LEU A 21 5.95 -6.93 -5.52
C LEU A 21 5.70 -7.80 -4.29
N LEU A 22 5.34 -9.08 -4.51
CA LEU A 22 5.06 -10.03 -3.42
C LEU A 22 6.32 -10.30 -2.60
N LYS A 23 7.47 -10.49 -3.27
CA LYS A 23 8.76 -10.68 -2.62
C LYS A 23 9.11 -9.51 -1.71
N LEU A 24 9.01 -8.26 -2.20
CA LEU A 24 9.27 -7.07 -1.38
C LEU A 24 8.34 -7.01 -0.16
N ARG A 25 7.05 -7.33 -0.34
CA ARG A 25 6.07 -7.36 0.76
C ARG A 25 6.42 -8.41 1.81
N VAL A 26 6.80 -9.62 1.39
CA VAL A 26 7.25 -10.68 2.31
C VAL A 26 8.53 -10.28 3.04
N GLU A 27 9.51 -9.71 2.33
CA GLU A 27 10.76 -9.23 2.93
C GLU A 27 10.49 -8.20 4.05
N VAL A 28 9.55 -7.27 3.83
CA VAL A 28 9.24 -6.21 4.80
C VAL A 28 8.28 -6.69 5.90
N PHE A 29 7.12 -7.22 5.54
CA PHE A 29 6.05 -7.47 6.51
C PHE A 29 6.20 -8.79 7.26
N VAL A 30 6.86 -9.80 6.65
CA VAL A 30 7.02 -11.11 7.30
C VAL A 30 8.42 -11.25 7.88
N VAL A 31 9.46 -11.03 7.06
CA VAL A 31 10.84 -11.28 7.48
C VAL A 31 11.37 -10.16 8.37
N GLU A 32 11.33 -8.90 7.93
CA GLU A 32 11.88 -7.78 8.69
C GLU A 32 11.10 -7.50 9.98
N GLN A 33 9.76 -7.52 9.91
CA GLN A 33 8.92 -7.33 11.10
C GLN A 33 8.86 -8.56 12.00
N ALA A 34 9.38 -9.71 11.54
CA ALA A 34 9.33 -10.99 12.25
C ALA A 34 7.89 -11.40 12.65
N THR A 35 6.92 -11.10 11.78
CA THR A 35 5.49 -11.33 12.00
C THR A 35 5.00 -12.42 11.06
N PRO A 36 4.79 -13.67 11.53
CA PRO A 36 4.29 -14.74 10.68
C PRO A 36 2.79 -14.60 10.49
N TYR A 37 2.37 -14.23 9.27
CA TYR A 37 0.96 -14.18 8.87
C TYR A 37 0.83 -14.49 7.36
N PRO A 38 -0.38 -14.83 6.87
CA PRO A 38 -0.59 -15.10 5.45
C PRO A 38 -0.58 -13.79 4.64
N GLU A 39 0.61 -13.35 4.22
CA GLU A 39 0.79 -12.11 3.46
C GLU A 39 0.00 -12.09 2.13
N LEU A 40 -0.13 -13.26 1.51
CA LEU A 40 -0.94 -13.48 0.31
C LEU A 40 -2.40 -13.70 0.72
N ASP A 41 -3.16 -12.61 0.76
CA ASP A 41 -4.54 -12.57 1.28
C ASP A 41 -5.63 -12.84 0.22
N GLY A 42 -5.24 -13.28 -0.98
CA GLY A 42 -6.15 -13.58 -2.08
C GLY A 42 -6.71 -12.35 -2.81
N ARG A 43 -6.31 -11.13 -2.44
CA ARG A 43 -6.84 -9.89 -3.06
C ARG A 43 -6.00 -9.35 -4.20
N ASP A 44 -4.79 -9.87 -4.38
CA ASP A 44 -3.82 -9.34 -5.35
C ASP A 44 -4.22 -9.48 -6.81
N LEU A 45 -5.14 -10.41 -7.12
CA LEU A 45 -5.61 -10.74 -8.46
C LEU A 45 -7.06 -10.34 -8.74
N LEU A 46 -7.72 -9.65 -7.79
CA LEU A 46 -9.10 -9.18 -7.99
C LEU A 46 -9.14 -8.11 -9.10
N ALA A 47 -10.25 -8.05 -9.83
CA ALA A 47 -10.41 -7.13 -10.97
C ALA A 47 -10.34 -5.66 -10.55
N GLU A 48 -10.75 -5.38 -9.31
CA GLU A 48 -10.79 -4.08 -8.65
C GLU A 48 -9.44 -3.66 -8.04
N THR A 49 -8.44 -4.56 -8.09
CA THR A 49 -7.12 -4.33 -7.51
C THR A 49 -6.18 -3.67 -8.51
N ARG A 50 -5.47 -2.64 -8.04
CA ARG A 50 -4.36 -1.99 -8.70
C ARG A 50 -3.11 -2.07 -7.83
N HIS A 51 -1.97 -2.24 -8.48
CA HIS A 51 -0.66 -2.22 -7.84
C HIS A 51 0.10 -1.00 -8.32
N PHE A 52 0.71 -0.28 -7.39
CA PHE A 52 1.61 0.84 -7.67
C PHE A 52 2.98 0.49 -7.14
N TRP A 53 4.02 0.81 -7.90
CA TRP A 53 5.38 0.59 -7.45
C TRP A 53 6.37 1.61 -7.98
N LEU A 54 7.49 1.69 -7.29
CA LEU A 54 8.65 2.45 -7.70
C LEU A 54 9.76 1.50 -8.15
N GLU A 55 10.33 1.78 -9.31
CA GLU A 55 11.47 1.05 -9.87
C GLU A 55 12.73 1.91 -9.77
N SER A 56 13.83 1.33 -9.28
CA SER A 56 15.15 1.94 -9.39
C SER A 56 15.59 2.04 -10.86
N PRO A 57 16.61 2.85 -11.18
CA PRO A 57 17.19 2.89 -12.52
C PRO A 57 17.63 1.54 -13.08
N GLU A 58 17.98 0.60 -12.21
CA GLU A 58 18.39 -0.76 -12.53
C GLU A 58 17.19 -1.72 -12.75
N GLY A 59 15.96 -1.22 -12.66
CA GLY A 59 14.73 -1.99 -12.86
C GLY A 59 14.29 -2.79 -11.64
N VAL A 60 14.80 -2.47 -10.44
CA VAL A 60 14.44 -3.18 -9.20
C VAL A 60 13.24 -2.50 -8.54
N VAL A 61 12.25 -3.28 -8.09
CA VAL A 61 11.16 -2.77 -7.26
C VAL A 61 11.70 -2.36 -5.89
N ILE A 62 11.56 -1.08 -5.55
CA ILE A 62 12.06 -0.52 -4.27
C ILE A 62 10.95 -0.09 -3.33
N SER A 63 9.73 0.11 -3.82
CA SER A 63 8.57 0.46 -3.00
C SER A 63 7.29 0.04 -3.69
N THR A 64 6.27 -0.34 -2.93
CA THR A 64 4.97 -0.73 -3.47
C THR A 64 3.82 -0.28 -2.56
N LEU A 65 2.65 -0.14 -3.14
CA LEU A 65 1.37 -0.17 -2.44
C LEU A 65 0.32 -0.88 -3.30
N ARG A 66 -0.74 -1.35 -2.65
CA ARG A 66 -1.93 -1.89 -3.29
C ARG A 66 -3.11 -0.96 -3.06
N LEU A 67 -3.84 -0.65 -4.12
CA LEU A 67 -5.08 0.11 -4.11
C LEU A 67 -6.22 -0.81 -4.54
N MET A 68 -7.28 -0.89 -3.76
CA MET A 68 -8.47 -1.69 -4.08
C MET A 68 -9.69 -0.77 -4.13
N GLU A 69 -10.53 -0.95 -5.13
CA GLU A 69 -11.89 -0.41 -5.12
C GLU A 69 -12.81 -1.32 -4.30
N GLU A 70 -13.57 -0.74 -3.38
CA GLU A 70 -14.53 -1.44 -2.52
C GLU A 70 -15.90 -0.74 -2.66
N HIS A 71 -16.99 -1.48 -2.40
CA HIS A 71 -18.35 -0.94 -2.46
C HIS A 71 -19.13 -1.15 -1.14
N PRO A 72 -18.63 -0.64 0.00
CA PRO A 72 -19.33 -0.76 1.28
C PRO A 72 -20.72 -0.12 1.20
N ALA A 73 -21.75 -0.88 1.57
CA ALA A 73 -23.16 -0.45 1.46
C ALA A 73 -23.55 0.09 0.07
N GLY A 74 -22.90 -0.39 -1.00
CA GLY A 74 -23.14 0.04 -2.37
C GLY A 74 -22.51 1.40 -2.75
N GLN A 75 -21.76 2.04 -1.85
CA GLN A 75 -21.06 3.29 -2.11
C GLN A 75 -19.62 3.01 -2.52
N LYS A 76 -19.15 3.64 -3.59
CA LYS A 76 -17.78 3.48 -4.07
C LYS A 76 -16.80 4.10 -3.07
N ALA A 77 -15.83 3.30 -2.62
CA ALA A 77 -14.74 3.70 -1.76
C ALA A 77 -13.46 2.99 -2.19
N PHE A 78 -12.34 3.36 -1.59
CA PHE A 78 -11.05 2.77 -1.86
C PHE A 78 -10.36 2.30 -0.58
N ARG A 79 -9.46 1.33 -0.72
CA ARG A 79 -8.57 0.89 0.34
C ARG A 79 -7.14 0.85 -0.15
N ILE A 80 -6.27 1.58 0.55
CA ILE A 80 -4.83 1.45 0.39
C ILE A 80 -4.32 0.45 1.43
N GLY A 81 -3.44 -0.45 0.98
CA GLY A 81 -2.77 -1.40 1.86
C GLY A 81 -1.42 -1.79 1.29
N ARG A 82 -0.69 -2.63 2.04
CA ARG A 82 0.61 -3.18 1.63
C ARG A 82 1.63 -2.10 1.22
N VAL A 83 1.57 -0.95 1.89
CA VAL A 83 2.49 0.16 1.67
C VAL A 83 3.84 -0.20 2.29
N CYS A 84 4.85 -0.45 1.46
CA CYS A 84 6.19 -0.70 1.96
C CYS A 84 7.28 -0.16 1.03
N THR A 85 8.46 0.06 1.62
CA THR A 85 9.68 0.47 0.94
C THR A 85 10.82 -0.40 1.43
N LYS A 86 11.64 -0.85 0.49
CA LYS A 86 12.87 -1.61 0.74
C LYS A 86 13.74 -0.85 1.73
N ARG A 87 14.32 -1.55 2.70
CA ARG A 87 15.05 -0.92 3.82
C ARG A 87 16.18 0.01 3.37
N SER A 88 16.91 -0.36 2.33
CA SER A 88 17.99 0.44 1.72
C SER A 88 17.53 1.75 1.08
N ASP A 89 16.23 1.88 0.79
CA ASP A 89 15.65 2.97 -0.01
C ASP A 89 14.72 3.87 0.84
N ARG A 90 14.63 3.64 2.15
CA ARG A 90 13.86 4.48 3.08
C ARG A 90 14.50 5.85 3.28
N GLY A 91 13.70 6.84 3.68
CA GLY A 91 14.15 8.22 3.91
C GLY A 91 14.14 9.12 2.67
N HIS A 92 13.82 8.57 1.48
CA HIS A 92 13.81 9.32 0.21
C HIS A 92 12.40 9.77 -0.23
N GLY A 93 11.40 9.72 0.65
CA GLY A 93 10.03 10.16 0.36
C GLY A 93 9.22 9.26 -0.59
N HIS A 94 9.69 8.04 -0.84
CA HIS A 94 9.05 7.06 -1.74
C HIS A 94 7.61 6.71 -1.38
N THR A 95 7.34 6.48 -0.09
CA THR A 95 6.00 6.24 0.43
C THR A 95 5.02 7.37 0.09
N ALA A 96 5.42 8.62 0.34
CA ALA A 96 4.58 9.78 0.05
C ALA A 96 4.31 9.91 -1.45
N ARG A 97 5.31 9.66 -2.30
CA ARG A 97 5.15 9.68 -3.76
C ARG A 97 4.16 8.62 -4.25
N LEU A 98 4.19 7.41 -3.70
CA LEU A 98 3.22 6.37 -4.04
C LEU A 98 1.81 6.73 -3.56
N LEU A 99 1.68 7.20 -2.33
CA LEU A 99 0.38 7.61 -1.76
C LEU A 99 -0.25 8.72 -2.60
N GLN A 100 0.51 9.75 -2.98
CA GLN A 100 0.02 10.83 -3.84
C GLN A 100 -0.49 10.32 -5.20
N ALA A 101 0.24 9.38 -5.82
CA ALA A 101 -0.19 8.78 -7.08
C ALA A 101 -1.48 7.96 -6.94
N ALA A 102 -1.59 7.17 -5.87
CA ALA A 102 -2.79 6.38 -5.59
C ALA A 102 -4.00 7.29 -5.28
N LEU A 103 -3.81 8.29 -4.43
CA LEU A 103 -4.85 9.25 -4.04
C LEU A 103 -5.34 10.10 -5.22
N ALA A 104 -4.46 10.39 -6.19
CA ALA A 104 -4.87 11.04 -7.43
C ALA A 104 -5.84 10.19 -8.27
N GLU A 105 -5.70 8.85 -8.24
CA GLU A 105 -6.67 7.93 -8.88
C GLU A 105 -7.93 7.72 -8.05
N VAL A 106 -7.84 7.87 -6.72
CA VAL A 106 -9.00 7.85 -5.83
C VAL A 106 -9.90 9.06 -6.06
N GLY A 107 -9.32 10.25 -6.29
CA GLY A 107 -10.09 11.48 -6.49
C GLY A 107 -10.88 11.87 -5.24
N ASP A 108 -12.18 12.13 -5.42
CA ASP A 108 -13.10 12.60 -4.38
C ASP A 108 -13.82 11.47 -3.64
N TYR A 109 -13.44 10.22 -3.88
CA TYR A 109 -14.03 9.08 -3.16
C TYR A 109 -13.30 8.85 -1.82
N PRO A 110 -14.00 8.33 -0.80
CA PRO A 110 -13.36 7.96 0.46
C PRO A 110 -12.25 6.92 0.26
N CYS A 111 -11.13 7.09 0.94
CA CYS A 111 -10.02 6.14 0.97
C CYS A 111 -9.73 5.70 2.40
N HIS A 112 -9.78 4.39 2.65
CA HIS A 112 -9.46 3.81 3.94
C HIS A 112 -8.04 3.24 3.97
N ILE A 113 -7.45 3.25 5.15
CA ILE A 113 -6.21 2.56 5.46
C ILE A 113 -6.23 2.08 6.91
N ASN A 114 -5.66 0.91 7.16
CA ASN A 114 -5.33 0.48 8.52
C ASN A 114 -3.84 0.78 8.71
N ALA A 115 -3.53 1.89 9.37
CA ALA A 115 -2.15 2.34 9.56
C ALA A 115 -1.57 1.69 10.82
N GLN A 116 -0.31 1.25 10.80
CA GLN A 116 0.41 0.96 12.05
C GLN A 116 0.42 2.25 12.89
N THR A 117 0.12 2.17 14.19
CA THR A 117 -0.15 3.36 15.01
C THR A 117 0.97 4.42 14.93
N TYR A 118 2.25 3.99 14.92
CA TYR A 118 3.37 4.95 14.84
C TYR A 118 3.46 5.70 13.49
N LEU A 119 2.71 5.27 12.47
CA LEU A 119 2.61 5.92 11.15
C LEU A 119 1.42 6.87 11.03
N GLU A 120 0.60 7.04 12.07
CA GLU A 120 -0.60 7.89 12.04
C GLU A 120 -0.27 9.31 11.56
N GLU A 121 0.78 9.95 12.10
CA GLU A 121 1.18 11.30 11.70
C GLU A 121 1.61 11.37 10.22
N MET A 122 2.29 10.33 9.72
CA MET A 122 2.73 10.28 8.32
C MET A 122 1.54 10.26 7.37
N TYR A 123 0.51 9.45 7.67
CA TYR A 123 -0.72 9.41 6.89
C TYR A 123 -1.56 10.67 7.09
N GLY A 124 -1.53 11.28 8.27
CA GLY A 124 -2.13 12.59 8.54
C GLY A 124 -1.63 13.68 7.60
N ARG A 125 -0.33 13.68 7.28
CA ARG A 125 0.27 14.61 6.29
C ARG A 125 -0.22 14.37 4.85
N GLN A 126 -0.85 13.23 4.56
CA GLN A 126 -1.49 12.93 3.28
C GLN A 126 -3.02 13.15 3.29
N GLY A 127 -3.56 13.71 4.38
CA GLY A 127 -4.98 14.05 4.51
C GLY A 127 -5.85 12.96 5.13
N PHE A 128 -5.27 11.86 5.62
CA PHE A 128 -6.02 10.87 6.39
C PHE A 128 -6.32 11.37 7.80
N VAL A 129 -7.49 11.04 8.31
CA VAL A 129 -7.92 11.28 9.69
C VAL A 129 -8.33 9.95 10.33
N ARG A 130 -8.22 9.85 11.65
CA ARG A 130 -8.62 8.65 12.39
C ARG A 130 -10.12 8.37 12.23
N ASP A 131 -10.46 7.11 12.01
CA ASP A 131 -11.81 6.60 11.72
C ASP A 131 -12.20 5.43 12.64
N GLY A 132 -11.77 5.50 13.90
CA GLY A 132 -12.07 4.47 14.90
C GLY A 132 -10.97 4.27 15.93
N ASP A 133 -11.17 3.28 16.78
CA ASP A 133 -10.26 2.94 17.86
C ASP A 133 -9.04 2.14 17.38
N GLU A 134 -7.97 2.18 18.16
CA GLU A 134 -6.79 1.35 17.91
C GLU A 134 -7.15 -0.12 18.12
N PHE A 135 -6.61 -1.00 17.28
CA PHE A 135 -6.76 -2.45 17.39
C PHE A 135 -5.42 -3.14 17.12
N LEU A 136 -5.34 -4.43 17.48
CA LEU A 136 -4.18 -5.26 17.17
C LEU A 136 -4.44 -6.04 15.88
N ASP A 137 -3.53 -5.92 14.92
CA ASP A 137 -3.48 -6.72 13.70
C ASP A 137 -2.20 -7.55 13.73
N ASP A 138 -2.32 -8.88 13.85
CA ASP A 138 -1.20 -9.81 14.04
C ASP A 138 -0.21 -9.41 15.17
N GLY A 139 -0.74 -8.82 16.24
CA GLY A 139 0.02 -8.35 17.40
C GLY A 139 0.67 -6.97 17.23
N ILE A 140 0.47 -6.32 16.08
CA ILE A 140 0.96 -4.97 15.79
C ILE A 140 -0.19 -3.96 16.01
N PRO A 141 0.01 -2.91 16.81
CA PRO A 141 -0.96 -1.84 16.97
C PRO A 141 -1.24 -1.11 15.65
N HIS A 142 -2.53 -1.02 15.30
CA HIS A 142 -3.04 -0.33 14.13
C HIS A 142 -4.19 0.60 14.47
N VAL A 143 -4.32 1.68 13.71
CA VAL A 143 -5.42 2.63 13.77
C VAL A 143 -6.11 2.69 12.40
N PRO A 144 -7.45 2.56 12.35
CA PRO A 144 -8.19 2.80 11.12
C PRO A 144 -8.18 4.30 10.82
N MET A 145 -7.90 4.65 9.56
CA MET A 145 -7.93 6.02 9.09
C MET A 145 -8.67 6.11 7.76
N VAL A 146 -9.29 7.27 7.53
CA VAL A 146 -10.01 7.60 6.30
C VAL A 146 -9.51 8.94 5.77
N LYS A 147 -9.31 9.03 4.46
CA LYS A 147 -9.33 10.31 3.75
C LYS A 147 -10.73 10.45 3.14
N PRO A 148 -11.54 11.42 3.57
CA PRO A 148 -12.86 11.64 3.02
C PRO A 148 -12.81 12.12 1.56
#